data_AF-A0A0C2GAC9-F1
#
_entry.id   AF-A0A0C2GAC9-F1
#
_cell.length_a   1.000
_cell.length_b   1.000
_cell.length_c   1.000
_cell.angle_alpha   90.00
_cell.angle_beta   90.00
_cell.angle_gamma   90.00
#
_symmetry.space_group_name_H-M   'P 1'
#
loop_
_entity.id
_entity.type
_entity.pdbx_description
1 polymer ?
#
loop_
_entity_poly.entity_id
_entity_poly.type
_entity_poly.pdbx_seq_one_letter_code
_entity_poly.pdbx_strand_id
1 'polypeptide(L)'
;MPGALTKQPEQPAWFKQMLFEEERPDLTSKSGKSDLANEEVELLDTFMRGREEMMPGDLVISNDNLDEESREYSRYEVLTKYNEGRYAAIYIVAKQTCTEYVPI
;
A
#
# COMPACT_ATOMS: atom_id res chain seq x y z
N MET A 1 -20.85 -16.00 7.53
CA MET A 1 -20.47 -17.07 6.59
C MET A 1 -19.84 -18.21 7.38
N PRO A 2 -20.33 -19.46 7.26
CA PRO A 2 -19.71 -20.60 7.94
C PRO A 2 -18.30 -20.81 7.35
N GLY A 3 -17.26 -20.75 8.20
CA GLY A 3 -15.86 -20.87 7.77
C GLY A 3 -15.01 -19.63 8.02
N ALA A 4 -15.61 -18.48 8.37
CA ALA A 4 -14.84 -17.35 8.88
C ALA A 4 -14.37 -17.66 10.30
N LEU A 5 -13.06 -17.57 10.53
CA LEU A 5 -12.48 -17.71 11.86
C LEU A 5 -13.10 -16.67 12.79
N THR A 6 -13.55 -17.11 13.98
CA THR A 6 -14.16 -16.23 14.99
C THR A 6 -13.15 -15.28 15.65
N LYS A 7 -11.85 -15.58 15.51
CA LYS A 7 -10.74 -14.73 15.90
C LYS A 7 -9.64 -14.79 14.84
N GLN A 8 -8.95 -13.67 14.63
CA GLN A 8 -7.77 -13.68 13.78
C GLN A 8 -6.69 -14.55 14.42
N PRO A 9 -6.05 -15.46 13.66
CA PRO A 9 -4.89 -16.22 14.13
C PRO A 9 -3.75 -15.28 14.49
N GLU A 10 -3.13 -15.52 15.64
CA GLU A 10 -1.91 -14.80 16.03
C GLU A 10 -0.81 -15.06 15.01
N GLN A 11 -0.16 -13.98 14.59
CA GLN A 11 0.99 -14.05 13.71
C GLN A 11 2.23 -14.46 14.52
N PRO A 12 3.11 -15.31 13.97
CA PRO A 12 4.41 -15.58 14.59
C PRO A 12 5.22 -14.29 14.75
N ALA A 13 6.01 -14.19 15.84
CA ALA A 13 6.79 -12.99 16.15
C ALA A 13 7.76 -12.54 15.03
N TRP A 14 8.25 -13.50 14.23
CA TRP A 14 9.18 -13.24 13.11
C TRP A 14 8.48 -12.79 11.81
N PHE A 15 7.15 -12.92 11.71
CA PHE A 15 6.41 -12.74 10.46
C PHE A 15 6.49 -11.30 9.93
N LYS A 16 6.33 -10.30 10.82
CA LYS A 16 6.39 -8.89 10.44
C LYS A 16 7.78 -8.47 9.97
N GLN A 17 8.82 -8.96 10.64
CA GLN A 17 10.20 -8.67 10.27
C GLN A 17 10.55 -9.25 8.91
N MET A 18 10.16 -10.50 8.65
CA MET A 18 10.33 -11.14 7.34
C MET A 18 9.62 -10.35 6.23
N LEU A 19 8.36 -9.96 6.46
CA LEU A 19 7.60 -9.17 5.49
C LEU A 19 8.28 -7.82 5.20
N PHE A 20 8.82 -7.15 6.22
CA PHE A 20 9.56 -5.90 6.04
C PHE A 20 10.83 -6.06 5.20
N GLU A 21 11.61 -7.11 5.46
CA GLU A 21 12.83 -7.41 4.72
C GLU A 21 12.54 -7.70 3.23
N GLU A 22 11.38 -8.29 2.94
CA GLU A 22 10.92 -8.57 1.58
C GLU A 22 10.39 -7.32 0.85
N GLU A 23 9.54 -6.53 1.51
CA GLU A 23 8.87 -5.36 0.88
C GLU A 23 9.79 -4.14 0.78
N ARG A 24 10.77 -4.00 1.68
CA ARG A 24 11.69 -2.85 1.76
C ARG A 24 13.15 -3.28 1.81
N PRO A 25 13.65 -3.97 0.76
CA PRO A 25 15.05 -4.40 0.71
C PRO A 25 16.02 -3.21 0.76
N ASP A 26 15.58 -2.01 0.39
CA ASP A 26 16.33 -0.76 0.50
C ASP A 26 16.65 -0.34 1.95
N LEU A 27 15.83 -0.78 2.91
CA LEU A 27 16.03 -0.53 4.35
C LEU A 27 16.76 -1.67 5.05
N THR A 28 17.15 -2.72 4.32
CA THR A 28 17.90 -3.84 4.87
C THR A 28 19.40 -3.59 4.80
N SER A 29 20.14 -4.14 5.74
CA SER A 29 21.61 -4.14 5.69
C SER A 29 22.10 -4.98 4.50
N LYS A 30 23.40 -4.93 4.20
CA LYS A 30 24.03 -5.79 3.17
C LYS A 30 23.85 -7.30 3.42
N SER A 31 23.42 -7.68 4.62
CA SER A 31 23.10 -9.08 4.97
C SER A 31 21.68 -9.51 4.60
N GLY A 32 20.86 -8.60 4.07
CA GLY A 32 19.44 -8.82 3.77
C GLY A 32 18.55 -8.83 5.01
N LYS A 33 19.11 -8.51 6.18
CA LYS A 33 18.38 -8.40 7.44
C LYS A 33 18.17 -6.95 7.84
N SER A 34 17.03 -6.69 8.44
CA SER A 34 16.71 -5.42 9.08
C SER A 34 17.56 -5.24 10.33
N ASP A 35 18.16 -4.05 10.49
CA ASP A 35 18.87 -3.64 11.72
C ASP A 35 17.91 -3.09 12.79
N LEU A 36 16.60 -3.06 12.50
CA LEU A 36 15.56 -2.55 13.41
C LEU A 36 15.26 -3.55 14.54
N ALA A 37 15.05 -3.03 15.74
CA ALA A 37 14.51 -3.79 16.86
C ALA A 37 13.04 -4.18 16.61
N ASN A 38 12.57 -5.27 17.22
CA ASN A 38 11.17 -5.73 17.07
C ASN A 38 10.14 -4.65 17.40
N GLU A 39 10.39 -3.83 18.41
CA GLU A 39 9.51 -2.71 18.78
C GLU A 39 9.43 -1.65 17.66
N GLU A 40 10.54 -1.39 16.96
CA GLU A 40 10.59 -0.46 15.83
C GLU A 40 9.86 -1.02 14.62
N VAL A 41 10.00 -2.32 14.36
CA VAL A 41 9.24 -3.05 13.32
C VAL A 41 7.73 -3.02 13.62
N GLU A 42 7.33 -3.20 14.88
CA GLU A 42 5.92 -3.10 15.30
C GLU A 42 5.37 -1.68 15.15
N LEU A 43 6.15 -0.67 15.51
CA LEU A 43 5.76 0.73 15.39
C LEU A 43 5.60 1.14 13.92
N LEU A 44 6.51 0.66 13.06
CA LEU A 44 6.45 0.87 11.62
C LEU A 44 5.28 0.10 10.98
N ASP A 45 5.03 -1.15 11.35
CA ASP A 45 3.86 -1.93 10.93
C ASP A 45 2.56 -1.23 11.33
N THR A 46 2.47 -0.75 12.57
CA THR A 46 1.29 -0.01 13.07
C THR A 46 1.08 1.29 12.31
N PHE A 47 2.16 2.03 12.04
CA PHE A 47 2.12 3.26 11.27
C PHE A 47 1.72 3.02 9.81
N MET A 48 2.29 2.01 9.16
CA MET A 48 1.98 1.63 7.78
C MET A 48 0.52 1.20 7.65
N ARG A 49 0.05 0.31 8.53
CA ARG A 49 -1.37 -0.11 8.59
C ARG A 49 -2.30 1.07 8.85
N GLY A 50 -1.90 2.02 9.68
CA GLY A 50 -2.68 3.23 9.97
C GLY A 50 -2.78 4.20 8.80
N ARG A 51 -1.93 4.07 7.79
CA ARG A 51 -1.94 4.90 6.55
C ARG A 51 -2.34 4.11 5.31
N GLU A 52 -2.55 2.80 5.43
CA GLU A 52 -2.91 1.90 4.32
C GLU A 52 -4.39 2.00 3.94
N GLU A 53 -5.26 2.44 4.85
CA GLU A 53 -6.67 2.59 4.54
C GLU A 53 -6.88 3.82 3.67
N MET A 54 -7.19 3.57 2.39
CA MET A 54 -7.54 4.62 1.46
C MET A 54 -8.90 5.20 1.82
N MET A 55 -8.96 6.52 1.93
CA MET A 55 -10.16 7.27 2.22
C MET A 55 -10.88 7.67 0.93
N PRO A 56 -12.22 7.84 0.97
CA PRO A 56 -12.93 8.45 -0.14
C PRO A 56 -12.33 9.81 -0.51
N GLY A 57 -12.01 10.00 -1.79
CA GLY A 57 -11.33 11.17 -2.34
C GLY A 57 -9.81 11.01 -2.52
N ASP A 58 -9.20 9.94 -1.98
CA ASP A 58 -7.80 9.66 -2.25
C ASP A 58 -7.57 9.36 -3.73
N LEU A 59 -6.41 9.79 -4.24
CA LEU A 59 -6.04 9.68 -5.66
C LEU A 59 -4.88 8.71 -5.82
N VAL A 60 -5.08 7.69 -6.64
CA VAL A 60 -4.03 6.76 -7.07
C VAL A 60 -3.64 7.08 -8.51
N ILE A 61 -2.37 7.39 -8.74
CA ILE A 61 -1.81 7.65 -10.07
C ILE A 61 -1.10 6.38 -10.57
N SER A 62 -1.31 6.04 -11.84
CA SER A 62 -0.71 4.87 -12.49
C SER A 62 -0.39 5.18 -13.95
N ASN A 63 0.56 4.44 -14.52
CA ASN A 63 1.04 4.62 -15.89
C ASN A 63 1.45 6.06 -16.20
N ASP A 64 2.06 6.74 -15.22
CA ASP A 64 2.59 8.08 -15.39
C ASP A 64 3.88 8.02 -16.20
N ASN A 65 3.89 8.67 -17.37
CA ASN A 65 5.07 8.72 -18.23
C ASN A 65 6.17 9.66 -17.69
N LEU A 66 5.88 10.43 -16.63
CA LEU A 66 6.79 11.39 -15.98
C LEU A 66 7.40 12.43 -16.95
N ASP A 67 6.75 12.65 -18.10
CA ASP A 67 7.19 13.64 -19.06
C ASP A 67 6.66 15.03 -18.67
N GLU A 68 7.55 16.01 -18.59
CA GLU A 68 7.20 17.39 -18.19
C GLU A 68 6.47 18.15 -19.31
N GLU A 69 6.68 17.79 -20.58
CA GLU A 69 6.07 18.47 -21.73
C GLU A 69 4.72 17.84 -22.14
N SER A 70 4.58 16.52 -21.97
CA SER A 70 3.40 15.77 -22.39
C SER A 70 2.99 14.70 -21.37
N ARG A 71 2.75 15.12 -20.13
CA ARG A 71 2.43 14.18 -19.05
C ARG A 71 1.13 13.43 -19.34
N GLU A 72 1.24 12.12 -19.47
CA GLU A 72 0.11 11.21 -19.63
C GLU A 72 0.08 10.26 -18.43
N TYR A 73 -1.07 10.20 -17.76
CA TYR A 73 -1.28 9.32 -16.62
C TYR A 73 -2.73 8.88 -16.50
N SER A 74 -2.94 7.74 -15.85
CA SER A 74 -4.26 7.32 -15.36
C SER A 74 -4.41 7.70 -13.90
N ARG A 75 -5.51 8.37 -13.57
CA ARG A 75 -5.88 8.72 -12.20
C ARG A 75 -7.10 7.90 -11.77
N TYR A 76 -7.03 7.36 -10.56
CA TYR A 76 -8.12 6.62 -9.95
C TYR A 76 -8.51 7.32 -8.64
N GLU A 77 -9.73 7.82 -8.57
CA GLU A 77 -10.29 8.40 -7.35
C GLU A 77 -11.01 7.32 -6.55
N VAL A 78 -10.64 7.16 -5.28
CA VAL A 78 -11.28 6.21 -4.37
C VAL A 78 -12.66 6.74 -3.99
N LEU A 79 -13.71 5.97 -4.29
CA LEU A 79 -15.08 6.35 -3.95
C LEU A 79 -15.51 5.75 -2.62
N THR A 80 -15.27 4.45 -2.44
CA THR A 80 -15.61 3.73 -1.21
C THR A 80 -14.86 2.41 -1.12
N LYS A 81 -14.63 1.94 0.12
CA LYS A 81 -14.23 0.57 0.40
C LYS A 81 -15.42 -0.36 0.17
N TYR A 82 -15.25 -1.35 -0.69
CA TYR A 82 -16.29 -2.33 -1.02
C TYR A 82 -16.24 -3.53 -0.09
N ASN A 83 -15.05 -4.08 0.14
CA ASN A 83 -14.87 -5.24 1.01
C ASN A 83 -13.43 -5.32 1.54
N GLU A 84 -13.23 -6.04 2.63
CA GLU A 84 -11.92 -6.32 3.21
C GLU A 84 -11.80 -7.81 3.55
N GLY A 85 -10.73 -8.42 3.04
CA GLY A 85 -10.29 -9.76 3.37
C GLY A 85 -9.07 -9.73 4.29
N ARG A 86 -8.53 -10.91 4.57
CA ARG A 86 -7.43 -11.08 5.54
C ARG A 86 -6.12 -10.41 5.15
N TYR A 87 -5.87 -10.23 3.86
CA TYR A 87 -4.60 -9.73 3.31
C TYR A 87 -4.80 -8.60 2.29
N ALA A 88 -6.04 -8.22 2.00
CA ALA A 88 -6.33 -7.24 0.96
C ALA A 88 -7.69 -6.59 1.19
N ALA A 89 -7.81 -5.33 0.79
CA ALA A 89 -9.07 -4.63 0.68
C ALA A 89 -9.38 -4.33 -0.80
N ILE A 90 -10.67 -4.35 -1.13
CA ILE A 90 -11.20 -4.03 -2.45
C ILE A 90 -11.90 -2.67 -2.36
N TYR A 91 -11.48 -1.75 -3.22
CA TYR A 91 -12.05 -0.41 -3.32
C TYR A 91 -12.73 -0.22 -4.66
N ILE A 92 -13.83 0.52 -4.67
CA ILE A 92 -14.46 1.00 -5.90
C ILE A 92 -13.83 2.36 -6.22
N VAL A 93 -13.37 2.49 -7.46
CA VAL A 93 -12.66 3.68 -7.94
C VAL A 93 -13.28 4.23 -9.22
N ALA A 94 -13.18 5.53 -9.43
CA ALA A 94 -13.48 6.19 -10.70
C ALA A 94 -12.19 6.44 -11.47
N LYS A 95 -12.07 5.89 -12.69
CA LYS A 95 -10.91 6.11 -13.57
C LYS A 95 -11.09 7.37 -14.39
N GLN A 96 -10.03 8.16 -14.49
CA GLN A 96 -9.88 9.30 -15.39
C GLN A 96 -8.54 9.15 -16.15
N THR A 97 -8.57 9.35 -17.47
CA THR A 97 -7.35 9.45 -18.27
C THR A 97 -6.98 10.92 -18.37
N CYS A 98 -5.76 11.28 -17.98
CA CYS A 98 -5.27 12.65 -17.93
C CYS A 98 -4.12 12.82 -18.92
N THR A 99 -4.25 13.83 -19.79
CA THR A 99 -3.21 14.30 -20.70
C THR A 99 -3.00 15.78 -20.43
N GLU A 100 -1.90 16.14 -19.78
CA GLU A 100 -1.53 17.52 -19.54
C GLU A 100 -0.63 17.99 -20.69
N TYR A 101 -1.18 18.89 -21.51
CA TYR A 101 -0.42 19.63 -22.52
C TYR A 101 -0.13 21.01 -21.97
N VAL A 102 1.15 21.39 -21.88
CA VAL A 102 1.54 22.78 -21.60
C VAL A 102 1.66 23.51 -22.95
N PRO A 103 0.73 24.41 -23.31
CA PRO A 103 0.88 25.20 -24.53
C PRO A 103 2.04 26.18 -24.36
N ILE A 104 2.97 26.16 -25.34
CA ILE A 104 4.10 27.09 -25.49
C ILE A 104 3.59 28.48 -25.88
#